data_AF-A0A0P6R9S7-F1
#
_entry.id   AF-A0A0P6R9S7-F1
#
_cell.length_a   1.000
_cell.length_b   1.000
_cell.length_c   1.000
_cell.angle_alpha   90.00
_cell.angle_beta   90.00
_cell.angle_gamma   90.00
#
_symmetry.space_group_name_H-M   'P 1'
#
loop_
_entity.id
_entity.type
_entity.pdbx_description
1 polymer ?
#
loop_
_entity_poly.entity_id
_entity_poly.type
_entity_poly.pdbx_seq_one_letter_code
_entity_poly.pdbx_strand_id
1 'polypeptide(L)'
;MQSLAELDHKQLIREAYRIEGITASQCRSIFLDWALSLPVHLENRQAITDLLAHYGGEPADHPMTLVLREGLEETVKPRRRGGWRSRPRD
;
A
#
# COMPACT_ATOMS: atom_id res chain seq x y z
N MET A 1 4.85 -16.59 10.34
CA MET A 1 4.91 -15.13 10.55
C MET A 1 5.92 -14.62 9.54
N GLN A 2 5.48 -13.85 8.55
CA GLN A 2 6.37 -13.33 7.51
C GLN A 2 7.30 -12.29 8.12
N SER A 3 8.55 -12.24 7.67
CA SER A 3 9.49 -11.23 8.13
C SER A 3 9.22 -9.89 7.45
N LEU A 4 9.54 -8.77 8.13
CA LEU A 4 9.43 -7.44 7.51
C LEU A 4 10.29 -7.33 6.25
N ALA A 5 11.43 -8.04 6.20
CA ALA A 5 12.30 -8.08 5.03
C ALA A 5 11.64 -8.75 3.81
N GLU A 6 10.71 -9.68 4.02
CA GLU A 6 9.93 -10.28 2.92
C GLU A 6 8.76 -9.37 2.52
N LEU A 7 8.07 -8.80 3.50
CA LEU A 7 6.91 -7.93 3.28
C LEU A 7 7.30 -6.60 2.64
N ASP A 8 8.45 -6.03 3.01
CA ASP A 8 8.94 -4.73 2.55
C ASP A 8 10.44 -4.80 2.20
N HIS A 9 10.79 -5.69 1.27
CA HIS A 9 12.19 -5.94 0.86
C HIS A 9 12.93 -4.70 0.34
N LYS A 10 12.20 -3.73 -0.22
CA LYS A 10 12.74 -2.42 -0.65
C LYS A 10 12.73 -1.35 0.44
N GLN A 11 12.17 -1.66 1.62
CA GLN A 11 11.97 -0.72 2.73
C GLN A 11 11.12 0.51 2.38
N LEU A 12 10.25 0.41 1.37
CA LEU A 12 9.43 1.51 0.88
C LEU A 12 8.44 2.00 1.95
N ILE A 13 7.78 1.06 2.63
CA ILE A 13 6.81 1.39 3.68
C ILE A 13 7.55 1.93 4.89
N ARG A 14 8.70 1.35 5.24
CA ARG A 14 9.56 1.85 6.33
C ARG A 14 9.99 3.29 6.10
N GLU A 15 10.49 3.61 4.91
CA GLU A 15 10.94 4.96 4.60
C GLU A 15 9.78 5.96 4.60
N ALA A 16 8.58 5.56 4.18
CA ALA A 16 7.41 6.43 4.24
C ALA A 16 7.08 6.91 5.67
N TYR A 17 7.24 6.06 6.70
CA TYR A 17 7.05 6.48 8.10
C TYR A 17 8.13 7.43 8.61
N ARG A 18 9.28 7.53 7.92
CA ARG A 18 10.43 8.34 8.35
C ARG A 18 10.53 9.69 7.65
N ILE A 19 9.80 9.87 6.55
CA ILE A 19 9.81 11.11 5.80
C ILE A 19 8.92 12.12 6.53
N GLU A 20 9.54 13.14 7.11
CA GLU A 20 8.84 14.26 7.73
C GLU A 20 7.99 15.00 6.69
N GLY A 21 6.73 15.29 7.04
CA GLY A 21 5.82 16.04 6.17
C GLY A 21 5.34 15.28 4.92
N ILE A 22 5.50 13.95 4.88
CA ILE A 22 5.00 13.14 3.76
C ILE A 22 3.49 13.30 3.60
N THR A 23 3.03 13.41 2.37
CA THR A 23 1.61 13.60 2.05
C THR A 23 0.92 12.28 1.67
N ALA A 24 -0.40 12.23 1.81
CA ALA A 24 -1.18 11.06 1.43
C ALA A 24 -1.03 10.67 -0.05
N SER A 25 -0.83 11.64 -0.96
CA SER A 25 -0.57 11.34 -2.39
C SER A 25 0.78 10.67 -2.60
N GLN A 26 1.83 11.09 -1.88
CA GLN A 26 3.13 10.43 -1.90
C GLN A 26 3.05 9.02 -1.30
N CYS A 27 2.36 8.85 -0.17
CA CYS A 27 2.14 7.53 0.42
C CYS A 27 1.41 6.57 -0.53
N ARG A 28 0.40 7.03 -1.27
CA ARG A 28 -0.28 6.20 -2.29
C ARG A 28 0.65 5.76 -3.42
N SER A 29 1.55 6.63 -3.88
CA SER A 29 2.55 6.27 -4.89
C SER A 29 3.54 5.23 -4.36
N ILE A 30 4.02 5.40 -3.13
CA ILE A 30 4.90 4.43 -2.46
C ILE A 30 4.19 3.09 -2.26
N PHE A 31 2.94 3.11 -1.78
CA PHE A 31 2.10 1.93 -1.61
C PHE A 31 1.90 1.17 -2.92
N LEU A 32 1.68 1.88 -4.03
CA LEU A 32 1.55 1.24 -5.34
C LEU A 32 2.87 0.57 -5.77
N ASP A 33 4.02 1.24 -5.63
CA ASP A 33 5.32 0.63 -5.95
C ASP A 33 5.62 -0.58 -5.05
N TRP A 34 5.28 -0.49 -3.76
CA TRP A 34 5.35 -1.60 -2.83
C TRP A 34 4.49 -2.78 -3.29
N ALA A 35 3.21 -2.56 -3.59
CA ALA A 35 2.28 -3.60 -4.02
C ALA A 35 2.71 -4.28 -5.33
N LEU A 36 3.29 -3.51 -6.26
CA LEU A 36 3.86 -4.04 -7.51
C LEU A 36 5.15 -4.85 -7.30
N SER A 37 5.85 -4.60 -6.19
CA SER A 37 7.07 -5.31 -5.83
C SER A 37 6.82 -6.56 -4.98
N LEU A 38 5.60 -6.76 -4.49
CA LEU A 38 5.27 -7.87 -3.61
C LEU A 38 5.45 -9.21 -4.35
N PRO A 39 6.15 -10.20 -3.76
CA PRO A 39 6.27 -11.52 -4.34
C PRO A 39 4.91 -12.16 -4.64
N VAL A 40 4.80 -12.86 -5.78
CA VAL A 40 3.53 -13.43 -6.28
C VAL A 40 2.89 -14.47 -5.36
N HIS A 41 3.65 -15.05 -4.44
CA HIS A 41 3.15 -16.03 -3.47
C HIS A 41 2.56 -15.37 -2.21
N LEU A 42 2.66 -14.05 -2.08
CA LEU A 42 2.13 -13.29 -0.96
C LEU A 42 0.80 -12.64 -1.32
N GLU A 43 -0.18 -12.88 -0.45
CA GLU A 43 -1.49 -12.24 -0.56
C GLU A 43 -1.42 -10.79 -0.08
N ASN A 44 -1.80 -9.84 -0.94
CA ASN A 44 -1.77 -8.41 -0.64
C ASN A 44 -2.48 -8.08 0.67
N ARG A 45 -3.68 -8.63 0.89
CA ARG A 45 -4.46 -8.38 2.12
C ARG A 45 -3.70 -8.83 3.38
N GLN A 46 -3.08 -10.00 3.32
CA GLN A 46 -2.30 -10.52 4.45
C GLN A 46 -1.06 -9.67 4.69
N ALA A 47 -0.35 -9.30 3.62
CA ALA A 47 0.83 -8.46 3.71
C ALA A 47 0.52 -7.07 4.31
N ILE A 48 -0.57 -6.43 3.90
CA ILE A 48 -1.04 -5.17 4.48
C ILE A 48 -1.37 -5.34 5.97
N THR A 49 -2.04 -6.43 6.34
CA THR A 49 -2.40 -6.72 7.75
C THR A 49 -1.15 -6.90 8.61
N ASP A 50 -0.17 -7.64 8.11
CA ASP A 50 1.10 -7.87 8.80
C ASP A 50 1.91 -6.57 8.95
N LEU A 51 1.91 -5.69 7.93
CA LEU A 51 2.53 -4.36 8.00
C LEU A 51 1.83 -3.46 9.02
N LEU A 52 0.50 -3.42 9.04
CA LEU A 52 -0.26 -2.65 10.03
C LEU A 52 0.00 -3.13 11.45
N ALA A 53 0.14 -4.45 11.66
CA ALA A 53 0.52 -5.00 12.95
C ALA A 53 1.94 -4.60 13.35
N HIS A 54 2.90 -4.62 12.41
CA HIS A 54 4.28 -4.22 12.66
C HIS A 54 4.41 -2.74 13.02
N TYR A 55 3.73 -1.86 12.28
CA TYR A 55 3.74 -0.41 12.51
C TYR A 55 2.67 0.07 13.49
N GLY A 56 2.10 -0.81 14.32
CA GLY A 56 1.06 -0.45 15.28
C GLY A 56 1.47 0.56 16.35
N GLY A 57 2.78 0.81 16.52
CA GLY A 57 3.32 1.86 17.40
C GLY A 57 3.48 3.24 16.73
N GLU A 58 3.32 3.32 15.41
CA GLU A 58 3.36 4.59 14.68
C GLU A 58 2.04 5.36 14.83
N PRO A 59 2.03 6.69 14.60
CA PRO A 59 0.81 7.48 14.70
C PRO A 59 -0.31 6.94 13.82
N ALA A 60 -1.50 6.76 14.41
CA ALA A 60 -2.65 6.20 13.72
C ALA A 60 -3.18 7.11 12.59
N ASP A 61 -2.87 8.40 12.66
CA ASP A 61 -3.15 9.45 11.68
C ASP A 61 -2.02 9.68 10.68
N HIS A 62 -0.91 8.91 10.78
CA HIS A 62 0.16 8.98 9.80
C HIS A 62 -0.40 8.63 8.40
N PRO A 63 -0.07 9.42 7.34
CA PRO A 63 -0.65 9.22 6.02
C PRO A 63 -0.42 7.82 5.43
N MET A 64 0.70 7.16 5.75
CA MET A 64 0.95 5.78 5.32
C MET A 64 0.03 4.76 6.04
N THR A 65 -0.27 4.96 7.33
CA THR A 65 -1.20 4.11 8.09
C THR A 65 -2.60 4.16 7.48
N LEU A 66 -3.04 5.37 7.09
CA LEU A 66 -4.33 5.57 6.44
C LEU A 66 -4.40 4.86 5.08
N VAL A 67 -3.36 5.01 4.25
CA VAL A 67 -3.27 4.34 2.94
C VAL A 67 -3.28 2.81 3.07
N LEU A 68 -2.58 2.24 4.05
CA LEU A 68 -2.62 0.79 4.30
C LEU A 68 -4.04 0.32 4.68
N ARG A 69 -4.76 1.07 5.52
CA ARG A 69 -6.16 0.77 5.88
C ARG A 69 -7.09 0.86 4.67
N GLU A 70 -6.96 1.93 3.87
CA GLU A 70 -7.70 2.09 2.60
C GLU A 70 -7.45 0.91 1.65
N GLY A 71 -6.20 0.42 1.57
CA GLY A 71 -5.83 -0.73 0.74
C GLY A 71 -6.55 -2.03 1.12
N LEU A 72 -6.91 -2.22 2.40
CA LEU A 72 -7.73 -3.35 2.85
C LEU A 72 -9.20 -3.24 2.41
N GLU A 73 -9.72 -2.02 2.31
CA GLU A 73 -11.09 -1.72 1.87
C GLU A 73 -11.22 -1.82 0.35
N GLU A 74 -10.27 -1.29 -0.41
CA GLU A 74 -10.30 -1.27 -1.87
C GLU A 74 -10.10 -2.66 -2.50
N THR A 75 -9.34 -3.56 -1.87
CA THR A 75 -9.21 -4.96 -2.36
C THR A 75 -10.55 -5.69 -2.41
N VAL A 76 -11.60 -5.20 -1.74
CA VAL A 76 -12.96 -5.76 -1.79
C VAL A 76 -13.71 -5.33 -3.06
N LYS A 77 -13.30 -4.25 -3.73
CA LYS A 77 -13.98 -3.72 -4.93
C LYS A 77 -12.99 -3.55 -6.08
N PRO A 78 -12.80 -4.56 -6.94
CA PRO A 78 -11.95 -4.41 -8.13
C PRO A 78 -12.62 -3.43 -9.11
N ARG A 79 -12.28 -2.14 -9.01
CA ARG A 79 -12.72 -1.11 -9.96
C ARG A 79 -11.65 -0.92 -11.03
N ARG A 80 -11.85 -1.59 -12.17
CA ARG A 80 -11.12 -1.29 -13.39
C ARG A 80 -11.48 0.12 -13.86
N ARG A 81 -10.59 1.11 -13.66
CA ARG A 81 -10.67 2.36 -14.42
C ARG A 81 -10.34 2.00 -15.87
N GLY A 82 -11.35 2.09 -16.72
CA GLY A 82 -11.27 1.79 -18.14
C GLY A 82 -10.05 2.43 -18.79
N GLY A 83 -9.22 1.59 -19.42
CA GLY A 83 -8.13 2.07 -20.27
C GLY A 83 -8.66 2.77 -21.52
N TRP A 84 -7.76 3.19 -22.41
CA TRP A 84 -8.04 3.90 -23.67
C TRP A 84 -9.25 3.37 -24.49
N ARG A 85 -9.63 2.10 -24.33
CA ARG A 85 -10.81 1.47 -24.96
C ARG A 85 -12.17 1.89 -24.38
N SER A 86 -12.23 2.57 -23.23
CA SER A 86 -13.48 3.00 -22.59
C SER A 86 -13.91 4.43 -22.97
N ARG A 87 -13.19 5.10 -23.88
CA ARG A 87 -13.66 6.38 -24.45
C ARG A 87 -14.69 6.09 -25.55
N PRO A 88 -15.93 6.58 -25.45
CA PRO A 88 -16.83 6.62 -26.59
C PRO A 88 -16.16 7.48 -27.67
N ARG A 89 -16.10 6.96 -28.89
CA ARG A 89 -15.75 7.74 -30.07
C ARG A 89 -17.06 8.30 -30.60
N ASP A 90 -17.27 9.59 -30.38
CA ASP A 90 -18.12 10.40 -31.25
C ASP A 90 -17.22 10.96 -32.37
#